data_AF-A0A2G9UB44-F1
#
_entry.id   AF-A0A2G9UB44-F1
#
_cell.length_a   1.000
_cell.length_b   1.000
_cell.length_c   1.000
_cell.angle_alpha   90.00
_cell.angle_beta   90.00
_cell.angle_gamma   90.00
#
_symmetry.space_group_name_H-M   'P 1'
#
loop_
_entity.id
_entity.type
_entity.pdbx_description
1 polymer ?
#
loop_
_entity_poly.entity_id
_entity_poly.type
_entity_poly.pdbx_seq_one_letter_code
_entity_poly.pdbx_strand_id
1 'polypeptide(L)' 'CPATWDGWQCFDTAEAGSVVEAQCPPYIYGEAARPDASQKSRKMCGDTAWVRRPGTTSEWTDYSGCTMVQQTEQLGMT' A
#
# COMPACT_ATOMS: atom_id res chain seq x y z
N CYS A 1 15.59 -2.73 -6.49
CA CYS A 1 14.92 -3.78 -5.73
C CYS A 1 14.09 -4.64 -6.66
N PRO A 2 14.06 -5.97 -6.45
CA PRO A 2 13.29 -6.90 -7.28
C PRO A 2 11.78 -6.68 -7.12
N ALA A 3 10.99 -7.02 -8.15
CA ALA A 3 9.54 -7.06 -8.03
C ALA A 3 9.12 -8.03 -6.91
N THR A 4 8.06 -7.69 -6.18
CA THR A 4 7.62 -8.44 -5.01
C THR A 4 6.11 -8.38 -4.81
N TRP A 5 5.57 -9.35 -4.06
CA TRP A 5 4.21 -9.35 -3.55
C TRP A 5 4.28 -9.26 -2.02
N ASP A 6 3.75 -8.18 -1.45
CA ASP A 6 3.90 -7.91 -0.01
C ASP A 6 2.79 -8.52 0.87
N GLY A 7 1.93 -9.34 0.28
CA GLY A 7 0.73 -9.88 0.91
C GLY A 7 -0.56 -9.13 0.55
N TRP A 8 -0.45 -7.89 0.07
CA TRP A 8 -1.59 -7.02 -0.24
C TRP A 8 -1.55 -6.50 -1.67
N GLN A 9 -0.39 -6.20 -2.24
CA GLN A 9 -0.31 -5.80 -3.64
C GLN A 9 1.04 -6.15 -4.26
N CYS A 10 1.08 -6.12 -5.60
CA CYS A 10 2.31 -6.24 -6.36
C CYS A 10 3.06 -4.91 -6.35
N PHE A 11 4.38 -4.99 -6.21
CA PHE A 11 5.29 -3.89 -6.47
C PHE A 11 6.25 -4.32 -7.58
N ASP A 12 6.38 -3.47 -8.61
CA ASP A 12 7.34 -3.69 -9.67
C ASP A 12 8.79 -3.51 -9.18
N THR A 13 9.75 -3.84 -10.04
CA THR A 13 11.15 -3.50 -9.82
C THR A 13 11.33 -2.00 -9.66
N ALA A 14 12.14 -1.60 -8.68
CA ALA A 14 12.40 -0.19 -8.37
C ALA A 14 13.90 0.12 -8.34
N GLU A 15 14.27 1.37 -8.61
CA GLU A 15 15.66 1.83 -8.52
C GLU A 15 16.13 1.94 -7.05
N ALA A 16 17.41 1.72 -6.80
CA ALA A 16 18.01 1.89 -5.48
C ALA A 16 17.85 3.34 -4.99
N GLY A 17 17.46 3.52 -3.71
CA GLY A 17 17.23 4.83 -3.11
C GLY A 17 15.88 5.47 -3.46
N SER A 18 15.03 4.79 -4.22
CA SER A 18 13.71 5.32 -4.63
C SER A 18 12.59 4.98 -3.64
N VAL A 19 11.54 5.82 -3.65
CA VAL A 19 10.26 5.53 -3.00
C VAL A 19 9.24 5.26 -4.09
N VAL A 20 8.64 4.07 -4.04
CA VAL A 20 7.52 3.67 -4.90
C VAL A 20 6.22 4.02 -4.20
N GLU A 21 5.33 4.68 -4.92
CA GLU A 21 3.94 4.86 -4.48
C GLU A 21 3.03 3.93 -5.27
N ALA A 22 2.11 3.27 -4.59
CA ALA A 22 1.11 2.41 -5.22
C ALA A 22 -0.27 2.70 -4.66
N GLN A 23 -1.28 2.61 -5.53
CA GLN A 23 -2.67 2.85 -5.16
C GLN A 23 -3.08 1.94 -4.00
N CYS A 24 -3.80 2.46 -3.00
CA CYS A 24 -4.30 1.62 -1.92
C CYS A 24 -5.23 0.51 -2.47
N PRO A 25 -5.02 -0.77 -2.11
CA PRO A 25 -5.86 -1.86 -2.60
C PRO A 25 -7.31 -1.64 -2.16
N PRO A 26 -8.31 -1.75 -3.07
CA PRO A 26 -9.69 -1.40 -2.75
C PRO A 26 -10.32 -2.32 -1.69
N TYR A 27 -9.77 -3.51 -1.49
CA TYR A 27 -10.28 -4.56 -0.60
C TYR A 27 -9.67 -4.54 0.80
N ILE A 28 -8.82 -3.56 1.14
CA ILE A 28 -8.07 -3.55 2.41
C ILE A 28 -8.95 -3.56 3.67
N TYR A 29 -10.22 -3.16 3.54
CA TYR A 29 -11.20 -3.10 4.62
C TYR A 29 -12.41 -4.02 4.42
N GLY A 30 -12.33 -4.97 3.48
CA GLY A 30 -13.46 -5.81 3.11
C GLY A 30 -14.57 -5.01 2.41
N GLU A 31 -15.83 -5.39 2.63
CA GLU A 31 -16.98 -4.81 1.93
C GLU A 31 -17.50 -3.50 2.56
N ALA A 32 -17.22 -3.27 3.84
CA ALA A 32 -17.83 -2.17 4.60
C ALA A 32 -17.21 -0.78 4.32
N ALA A 33 -15.99 -0.75 3.78
CA ALA A 33 -15.26 0.48 3.54
C ALA A 33 -14.23 0.30 2.42
N ARG A 34 -13.79 1.42 1.85
CA ARG A 34 -12.70 1.46 0.88
C ARG A 34 -11.74 2.60 1.23
N PRO A 35 -10.45 2.49 0.88
CA PRO A 35 -9.53 3.61 0.99
C PRO A 35 -9.95 4.74 0.05
N ASP A 36 -9.59 5.98 0.40
CA ASP A 36 -9.76 7.12 -0.50
C ASP A 36 -8.96 6.90 -1.79
N ALA A 37 -9.54 7.22 -2.95
CA ALA A 37 -8.89 7.01 -4.24
C ALA A 37 -7.66 7.90 -4.47
N SER A 38 -7.50 8.99 -3.72
CA SER A 38 -6.30 9.84 -3.75
C SER A 38 -5.15 9.29 -2.90
N GLN A 39 -5.44 8.33 -2.01
CA GLN A 39 -4.46 7.80 -1.07
C GLN A 39 -3.60 6.71 -1.68
N LYS A 40 -2.35 6.66 -1.21
CA LYS A 40 -1.34 5.71 -1.69
C LYS A 40 -0.59 5.07 -0.54
N SER A 41 -0.19 3.83 -0.79
CA SER A 41 0.84 3.13 -0.02
C SER A 41 2.23 3.51 -0.53
N ARG A 42 3.25 3.40 0.32
CA ARG A 42 4.64 3.75 -0.02
C ARG A 42 5.60 2.62 0.33
N LYS A 43 6.51 2.28 -0.58
CA LYS A 43 7.56 1.28 -0.36
C LYS A 43 8.92 1.86 -0.73
N MET A 44 9.89 1.74 0.17
CA MET A 44 11.24 2.28 -0.06
C MET A 44 12.19 1.17 -0.51
N CYS A 45 12.81 1.38 -1.67
CA CYS A 45 13.94 0.58 -2.11
C CYS A 45 15.22 1.20 -1.54
N GLY A 46 15.90 0.48 -0.64
CA GLY A 46 17.22 0.87 -0.17
C GLY A 46 18.30 0.61 -1.22
N ASP A 47 19.56 0.73 -0.83
CA ASP A 47 20.69 0.60 -1.75
C ASP A 47 20.76 -0.77 -2.44
N THR A 48 20.37 -1.83 -1.74
CA THR A 48 20.50 -3.21 -2.23
C THR A 48 19.22 -4.03 -2.15
N ALA A 49 18.26 -3.64 -1.31
CA ALA A 49 17.03 -4.39 -1.07
C ALA A 49 15.91 -3.49 -0.54
N TRP A 50 14.68 -4.02 -0.53
CA TRP A 50 13.55 -3.35 0.11
C TRP A 50 13.83 -3.09 1.59
N VAL A 51 13.45 -1.90 2.06
CA VAL A 51 13.60 -1.54 3.48
C VAL A 51 12.80 -2.51 4.34
N ARG A 52 13.42 -2.94 5.45
CA ARG A 52 12.81 -3.87 6.41
C ARG A 52 12.15 -3.12 7.54
N ARG A 53 11.11 -3.72 8.12
CA ARG A 53 10.47 -3.18 9.32
C ARG A 53 11.48 -3.27 10.49
N PRO A 54 11.70 -2.19 11.27
CA PRO A 54 12.60 -2.21 12.40
C PRO A 54 12.32 -3.38 13.36
N GLY A 55 13.39 -4.05 13.79
CA GLY A 55 13.28 -5.21 14.69
C GLY A 55 12.81 -6.51 14.03
N THR A 56 12.66 -6.54 12.70
CA THR A 56 12.27 -7.76 11.96
C THR A 56 13.15 -7.98 10.74
N THR A 57 13.06 -9.17 10.14
CA THR A 57 13.69 -9.49 8.86
C THR A 57 12.79 -9.24 7.65
N SER A 58 11.52 -8.91 7.90
CA SER A 58 10.50 -8.74 6.86
C SER A 58 10.62 -7.40 6.17
N GLU A 59 10.40 -7.39 4.86
CA GLU A 59 10.21 -6.18 4.08
C GLU A 59 9.04 -5.36 4.64
N TRP A 60 9.09 -4.05 4.41
CA TRP A 60 8.07 -3.13 4.88
C TRP A 60 7.45 -2.35 3.74
N THR A 61 6.15 -2.10 3.88
CA THR A 61 5.36 -1.19 3.04
C THR A 61 4.55 -0.32 3.99
N ASP A 62 4.55 0.99 3.76
CA ASP A 62 3.76 1.96 4.50
C ASP A 62 2.34 2.03 3.94
N TYR A 63 1.37 1.55 4.71
CA TYR A 63 -0.05 1.68 4.42
C TYR A 63 -0.75 2.73 5.30
N SER A 64 0.00 3.51 6.10
CA SER A 64 -0.62 4.52 6.98
C SER A 64 -1.39 5.61 6.22
N GLY A 65 -0.99 5.86 4.96
CA GLY A 65 -1.70 6.76 4.05
C GLY A 65 -3.01 6.19 3.51
N CYS A 66 -3.22 4.86 3.57
CA CYS A 66 -4.48 4.22 3.21
C CYS A 66 -5.40 4.27 4.43
N THR A 67 -6.23 5.29 4.53
CA THR A 67 -7.23 5.44 5.60
C THR A 67 -8.62 5.09 5.09
N MET A 68 -9.48 4.55 5.96
CA MET A 68 -10.86 4.24 5.61
C MET A 68 -11.66 5.50 5.33
N VAL A 69 -12.39 5.51 4.21
CA VAL A 69 -13.54 6.39 4.02
C VAL A 69 -14.78 5.51 4.08
N GLN A 70 -15.73 5.82 4.97
CA GLN A 70 -17.00 5.10 5.04
C GLN A 70 -17.73 5.28 3.71
N GLN A 71 -18.28 4.20 3.16
CA GLN A 71 -19.08 4.24 1.94
C GLN A 71 -20.48 4.82 2.23
N THR A 72 -20.57 6.10 2.56
CA THR A 72 -21.87 6.78 2.76
C THR A 72 -22.59 7.11 1.45
N GLU A 73 -21.99 6.88 0.28
CA GLU A 73 -22.57 7.26 -1.02
C GLU A 73 -23.25 6.13 -1.82
N GLN A 74 -23.32 4.90 -1.32
CA GLN A 74 -24.08 3.81 -2.01
C GLN A 74 -25.41 3.43 -1.34
N LEU A 75 -25.79 4.09 -0.25
CA LEU A 75 -27.13 3.96 0.35
C LEU A 75 -28.07 5.13 0.00
N GLY A 76 -27.69 5.97 -0.96
CA GLY A 76 -28.50 7.08 -1.48
C GLY A 76 -29.29 6.76 -2.76
N MET A 77 -29.62 5.49 -3.01
CA MET A 77 -30.57 5.10 -4.05
C MET A 77 -31.87 4.61 -3.41
N THR A 78 -32.79 5.54 -3.16
CA THR A 78 -34.24 5.49 -3.43
C THR A 78 -34.86 6.83 -3.05
#